data_AF-A0A2X3F349-F1
#
_entry.id   AF-A0A2X3F349-F1
#
_cell.length_a   1.000
_cell.length_b   1.000
_cell.length_c   1.000
_cell.angle_alpha   90.00
_cell.angle_beta   90.00
_cell.angle_gamma   90.00
#
_symmetry.space_group_name_H-M   'P 1'
#
loop_
_entity.id
_entity.type
_entity.pdbx_description
1 polymer ?
#
loop_
_entity_poly.entity_id
_entity_poly.type
_entity_poly.pdbx_seq_one_letter_code
_entity_poly.pdbx_strand_id
1 'polypeptide(L)'
;MLLWINDALMAVFFLLIGLEVKRELIQGSLASRRQAVFPVIAALGGMIVPALVYLAFNAQDPVAREGWAIPAATDIAFALGVLALFR
;
A
#
# COMPACT_ATOMS: atom_id res chain seq x y z
N MET A 1 2.24 -10.49 23.51
CA MET A 1 2.84 -9.14 23.47
C MET A 1 2.97 -8.60 22.05
N LEU A 2 3.46 -9.37 21.07
CA LEU A 2 3.56 -8.93 19.67
C LEU A 2 2.25 -8.41 19.07
N LEU A 3 1.13 -9.09 19.33
CA LEU A 3 -0.19 -8.68 18.83
C LEU A 3 -0.59 -7.27 19.29
N TRP A 4 -0.43 -6.98 20.59
CA TRP A 4 -0.69 -5.65 21.15
C TRP A 4 0.22 -4.55 20.59
N ILE A 5 1.50 -4.86 20.38
CA ILE A 5 2.46 -3.89 19.83
C ILE A 5 2.07 -3.57 18.38
N ASN A 6 1.77 -4.59 17.58
CA ASN A 6 1.36 -4.40 16.18
C ASN A 6 0.06 -3.61 16.11
N ASP A 7 -0.96 -3.98 16.87
CA ASP A 7 -2.26 -3.32 16.82
C ASP A 7 -2.16 -1.84 17.21
N ALA A 8 -1.43 -1.53 18.29
CA ALA A 8 -1.25 -0.16 18.75
C ALA A 8 -0.43 0.70 17.77
N LEU A 9 0.71 0.19 17.29
CA LEU A 9 1.57 0.94 16.36
C LEU A 9 0.92 1.11 14.99
N MET A 10 0.28 0.06 14.47
CA MET A 10 -0.42 0.14 13.19
C MET A 10 -1.64 1.06 13.28
N ALA A 11 -2.35 1.11 14.41
CA ALA A 11 -3.44 2.07 14.60
C ALA A 11 -2.95 3.52 14.49
N VAL A 12 -1.82 3.86 15.14
CA VAL A 12 -1.21 5.19 15.03
C VAL A 12 -0.70 5.46 13.60
N PHE A 13 -0.05 4.48 12.98
CA PHE A 13 0.44 4.62 11.60
C PHE A 13 -0.71 4.86 10.60
N PHE A 14 -1.76 4.05 10.65
CA PHE A 14 -2.91 4.21 9.76
C PHE A 14 -3.73 5.47 10.04
N LEU A 15 -3.73 5.99 11.27
CA LEU A 15 -4.27 7.32 11.56
C LEU A 15 -3.53 8.40 10.76
N LEU A 16 -2.20 8.39 10.77
CA LEU A 16 -1.39 9.35 10.01
C LEU A 16 -1.61 9.20 8.50
N ILE A 17 -1.60 7.97 7.99
CA ILE A 17 -1.91 7.69 6.57
C ILE A 17 -3.32 8.17 6.21
N GLY A 18 -4.31 7.95 7.07
CA GLY A 18 -5.68 8.42 6.84
C GLY A 18 -5.78 9.95 6.75
N LEU A 19 -5.05 10.68 7.61
CA LEU A 19 -4.97 12.14 7.55
C LEU A 19 -4.30 12.62 6.26
N GLU A 20 -3.24 11.96 5.81
CA GLU A 20 -2.54 12.32 4.57
C GLU A 20 -3.40 12.03 3.33
N VAL A 21 -4.06 10.87 3.28
CA VAL A 21 -4.98 10.53 2.19
C VAL A 21 -6.12 11.55 2.13
N LYS A 22 -6.68 11.96 3.28
CA LYS A 22 -7.68 13.03 3.34
C LYS A 22 -7.14 14.35 2.79
N ARG A 23 -5.90 14.71 3.13
CA ARG A 23 -5.25 15.92 2.62
C ARG A 23 -5.07 15.86 1.10
N GLU A 24 -4.57 14.75 0.57
CA GLU A 24 -4.40 14.51 -0.86
C GLU A 24 -5.73 14.58 -1.63
N LEU A 25 -6.82 14.09 -1.03
CA LEU A 25 -8.17 14.15 -1.60
C LEU A 25 -8.78 15.55 -1.63
N ILE A 26 -8.36 16.47 -0.75
CA ILE A 26 -8.93 17.83 -0.69
C ILE A 26 -8.05 18.84 -1.43
N GLN A 27 -6.73 18.71 -1.32
CA GLN A 27 -5.77 19.73 -1.78
C GLN A 27 -4.60 19.17 -2.60
N GLY A 28 -4.48 17.85 -2.72
CA GLY A 28 -3.34 17.23 -3.38
C GLY A 28 -3.65 16.64 -4.75
N SER A 29 -2.83 15.66 -5.13
CA SER A 29 -2.85 14.95 -6.41
C SER A 29 -4.12 14.12 -6.64
N LEU A 30 -4.87 13.83 -5.58
CA LEU A 30 -6.14 13.11 -5.64
C LEU A 30 -7.37 14.04 -5.66
N ALA A 31 -7.19 15.36 -5.58
CA ALA A 31 -8.30 16.30 -5.40
C ALA A 31 -9.19 16.48 -6.65
N SER A 32 -8.65 16.25 -7.85
CA SER A 32 -9.42 16.32 -9.09
C SER A 32 -9.36 15.01 -9.85
N ARG A 33 -10.45 14.64 -10.54
CA ARG A 33 -10.50 13.42 -11.35
C ARG A 33 -9.35 13.32 -12.34
N ARG A 34 -8.98 14.44 -12.99
CA ARG A 34 -7.91 14.47 -13.98
C ARG A 34 -6.54 14.12 -13.37
N GLN A 35 -6.27 14.57 -12.15
CA GLN A 35 -5.00 14.27 -11.46
C GLN A 35 -5.03 12.88 -10.82
N ALA A 36 -6.17 12.46 -10.26
CA ALA A 36 -6.34 11.20 -9.56
C ALA A 36 -6.28 9.96 -10.47
N VAL A 37 -6.69 10.08 -11.74
CA VAL A 37 -6.75 8.93 -12.67
C VAL A 37 -5.41 8.22 -12.80
N PHE A 38 -4.31 8.97 -12.96
CA PHE A 38 -3.00 8.36 -13.15
C PHE A 38 -2.52 7.59 -11.89
N PRO A 39 -2.47 8.20 -10.68
CA PRO A 39 -2.10 7.49 -9.45
C PRO A 39 -3.00 6.29 -9.15
N VAL A 40 -4.32 6.42 -9.37
CA VAL A 40 -5.26 5.33 -9.09
C VAL A 40 -5.02 4.14 -10.02
N ILE A 41 -4.88 4.37 -11.32
CA ILE A 41 -4.59 3.28 -12.28
C ILE A 41 -3.23 2.65 -11.97
N ALA A 42 -2.21 3.45 -11.68
CA ALA A 42 -0.88 2.96 -11.32
C ALA A 42 -0.92 2.10 -10.05
N ALA A 43 -1.64 2.54 -9.01
CA ALA A 43 -1.81 1.78 -7.77
C ALA A 43 -2.58 0.47 -7.98
N LEU A 44 -3.66 0.50 -8.77
CA LEU A 44 -4.42 -0.70 -9.11
C LEU A 44 -3.56 -1.72 -9.86
N GLY A 45 -2.80 -1.28 -10.87
CA GLY A 45 -1.84 -2.13 -11.58
C GLY A 45 -0.77 -2.69 -10.65
N GLY A 46 -0.19 -1.84 -9.80
CA GLY A 46 0.81 -2.20 -8.80
C GLY A 46 0.31 -3.17 -7.72
N MET A 47 -0.99 -3.24 -7.47
CA MET A 47 -1.60 -4.19 -6.54
C MET A 47 -2.01 -5.49 -7.24
N ILE A 48 -2.68 -5.40 -8.38
CA ILE A 48 -3.28 -6.56 -9.08
C ILE A 48 -2.19 -7.48 -9.63
N VAL A 49 -1.15 -6.92 -10.26
CA VAL A 49 -0.12 -7.74 -10.92
C VAL A 49 0.65 -8.60 -9.90
N PRO A 50 1.20 -8.06 -8.79
CA PRO A 50 1.91 -8.88 -7.81
C PRO A 50 1.01 -9.90 -7.11
N ALA A 51 -0.24 -9.52 -6.82
CA ALA A 51 -1.23 -10.43 -6.21
C ALA A 51 -1.53 -11.63 -7.12
N LEU A 52 -1.80 -11.39 -8.41
CA LEU A 52 -2.09 -12.45 -9.38
C LEU A 52 -0.88 -13.35 -9.62
N VAL A 53 0.32 -12.76 -9.71
CA VAL A 53 1.56 -13.53 -9.82
C VAL A 53 1.69 -14.45 -8.60
N TYR A 54 1.58 -13.92 -7.38
CA TYR A 54 1.67 -14.72 -6.16
C TYR A 54 0.63 -15.84 -6.09
N LEU A 55 -0.63 -15.54 -6.43
CA LEU A 55 -1.70 -16.53 -6.44
C LEU A 55 -1.47 -17.62 -7.49
N ALA A 56 -0.93 -17.28 -8.66
CA ALA A 56 -0.61 -18.26 -9.70
C ALA A 56 0.48 -19.24 -9.22
N PHE A 57 1.50 -18.75 -8.51
CA PHE A 57 2.56 -19.58 -7.95
C PHE A 57 2.07 -20.44 -6.76
N ASN A 58 1.12 -19.95 -5.97
CA ASN A 58 0.63 -20.62 -4.75
C ASN A 58 -0.73 -21.30 -4.93
N ALA A 59 -1.19 -21.50 -6.16
CA ALA A 59 -2.55 -21.96 -6.46
C ALA A 59 -2.93 -23.30 -5.82
N GLN A 60 -1.95 -24.18 -5.57
CA GLN A 60 -2.18 -25.52 -5.00
C GLN A 60 -2.13 -25.55 -3.47
N ASP A 61 -1.61 -24.50 -2.82
CA ASP A 61 -1.46 -24.44 -1.37
C ASP A 61 -2.58 -23.57 -0.76
N PRO A 62 -3.53 -24.14 -0.01
CA PRO A 62 -4.62 -23.39 0.60
C PRO A 62 -4.15 -22.38 1.66
N VAL A 63 -3.06 -22.67 2.37
CA VAL A 63 -2.53 -21.80 3.43
C VAL A 63 -1.78 -20.63 2.80
N ALA A 64 -0.92 -20.89 1.83
CA ALA A 64 -0.16 -19.83 1.16
C ALA A 64 -1.08 -18.85 0.42
N ARG A 65 -2.23 -19.30 -0.10
CA ARG A 65 -3.20 -18.41 -0.78
C ARG A 65 -3.71 -17.26 0.08
N GLU A 66 -3.74 -17.39 1.40
CA GLU A 66 -4.14 -16.31 2.31
C GLU A 66 -3.15 -15.12 2.26
N GLY A 67 -1.90 -15.36 1.86
CA GLY A 67 -0.83 -14.37 1.77
C GLY A 67 -0.84 -13.49 0.51
N TRP A 68 -1.90 -13.50 -0.30
CA TRP A 68 -1.93 -12.81 -1.60
C TRP A 68 -1.71 -11.30 -1.54
N ALA A 69 -2.04 -10.67 -0.41
CA ALA A 69 -1.89 -9.22 -0.21
C ALA A 69 -0.47 -8.82 0.23
N ILE A 70 0.37 -9.77 0.67
CA ILE A 70 1.75 -9.51 1.10
C ILE A 70 2.57 -8.80 0.00
N PRO A 71 2.62 -9.28 -1.26
CA PRO A 71 3.41 -8.63 -2.31
C PRO A 71 2.80 -7.33 -2.85
N ALA A 72 1.55 -7.01 -2.50
CA ALA A 72 0.90 -5.77 -2.90
C ALA A 72 1.21 -4.60 -1.95
N ALA A 73 1.59 -4.88 -0.70
CA ALA A 73 1.92 -3.85 0.27
C ALA A 73 3.27 -3.20 -0.07
N THR A 74 3.32 -1.86 -0.11
CA THR A 74 4.55 -1.09 -0.30
C THR A 74 4.83 -0.25 0.96
N ASP A 75 6.06 -0.31 1.48
CA ASP A 75 6.49 0.54 2.60
C ASP A 75 6.85 1.95 2.09
N ILE A 76 5.93 2.90 2.32
CA ILE A 76 6.09 4.29 1.90
C ILE A 76 7.27 4.99 2.59
N ALA A 77 7.53 4.67 3.87
CA ALA A 77 8.60 5.30 4.63
C ALA A 77 9.97 4.86 4.07
N PHE A 78 10.10 3.57 3.78
CA PHE A 78 11.32 3.05 3.16
C PHE A 78 11.51 3.58 1.72
N ALA A 79 10.47 3.55 0.89
CA ALA A 79 10.55 4.02 -0.49
C ALA A 79 10.95 5.51 -0.59
N LEU A 80 10.34 6.37 0.23
CA LEU A 80 10.71 7.79 0.30
C LEU A 80 12.10 7.99 0.89
N GLY A 81 12.48 7.20 1.90
CA GLY A 81 13.81 7.22 2.50
C GLY A 81 14.91 6.91 1.47
N VAL A 82 14.74 5.86 0.66
CA VAL A 82 15.67 5.51 -0.41
C VAL A 82 15.69 6.61 -1.48
N LEU A 83 14.54 7.12 -1.89
CA LEU A 83 14.46 8.19 -2.90
C LEU A 83 15.20 9.47 -2.46
N ALA A 84 15.19 9.77 -1.15
CA ALA A 84 15.90 10.92 -0.58
C ALA A 84 17.44 10.79 -0.65
N LEU A 85 17.99 9.58 -0.77
CA LEU A 85 19.44 9.36 -0.90
C LEU A 85 19.96 9.75 -2.29
N PHE A 86 19.09 9.76 -3.30
CA PHE A 86 19.42 10.10 -4.68
C PHE A 86 19.08 11.57 -5.04
N ARG A 87 18.80 12.40 -4.03
CA ARG A 87 18.54 13.83 -4.17
C ARG A 87 19.67 14.67 -3.58
#